data_AF-A0A916F3W6-F1
#
_entry.id   AF-A0A916F3W6-F1
#
_cell.length_a   1.000
_cell.length_b   1.000
_cell.length_c   1.000
_cell.angle_alpha   90.00
_cell.angle_beta   90.00
_cell.angle_gamma   90.00
#
_symmetry.space_group_name_H-M   'P 1'
#
loop_
_entity.id
_entity.type
_entity.pdbx_description
1 polymer ?
#
loop_
_entity_poly.entity_id
_entity_poly.type
_entity_poly.pdbx_seq_one_letter_code
_entity_poly.pdbx_strand_id
1 'polypeptide(L)'
;MGELDHEACIEIFKDVVREDGENIYRQDWDSGEFGVGSDMIYKFKHWFWWEDDFGFSGPYDSMIEAFPQPFIAITKSTVMIHCTEWDIDEIILNLRPVDLDDDRFIEINGVEYQVSPAGEVNPAY
;
A
#
# COMPACT_ATOMS: atom_id res chain seq x y z
N MET A 1 36.66 0.07 -16.90
CA MET A 1 35.58 -0.02 -15.91
C MET A 1 34.87 1.31 -16.00
N GLY A 2 33.68 1.37 -16.60
CA GLY A 2 32.90 2.60 -16.63
C GLY A 2 32.43 2.88 -15.21
N GLU A 3 32.57 4.12 -14.74
CA GLU A 3 31.90 4.54 -13.52
C GLU A 3 30.40 4.36 -13.73
N LEU A 4 29.73 3.72 -12.79
CA LEU A 4 28.27 3.79 -12.73
C LEU A 4 27.93 5.24 -12.44
N ASP A 5 27.12 5.83 -13.30
CA ASP A 5 26.53 7.12 -12.96
C ASP A 5 25.58 6.96 -11.77
N HIS A 6 25.25 8.10 -11.17
CA HIS A 6 24.44 8.14 -9.96
C HIS A 6 23.05 7.54 -10.16
N GLU A 7 22.47 7.70 -11.36
CA GLU A 7 21.14 7.20 -11.71
C GLU A 7 21.14 5.67 -11.75
N ALA A 8 22.15 5.06 -12.39
CA ALA A 8 22.29 3.61 -12.41
C ALA A 8 22.46 3.02 -10.99
N CYS A 9 23.20 3.71 -10.11
CA CYS A 9 23.32 3.30 -8.71
C CYS A 9 21.97 3.34 -7.96
N ILE A 10 21.14 4.36 -8.22
CA ILE A 10 19.82 4.51 -7.61
C ILE A 10 18.90 3.37 -8.05
N GLU A 11 18.84 3.06 -9.35
CA GLU A 11 17.97 2.00 -9.86
C GLU A 11 18.37 0.62 -9.31
N ILE A 12 19.67 0.30 -9.30
CA ILE A 12 20.17 -0.94 -8.68
C ILE A 12 19.77 -1.01 -7.20
N PHE A 13 19.84 0.10 -6.48
CA PHE A 13 19.45 0.12 -5.06
C PHE A 13 17.93 -0.11 -4.88
N LYS A 14 17.09 0.48 -5.72
CA LYS A 14 15.64 0.23 -5.70
C LYS A 14 15.34 -1.24 -5.95
N ASP A 15 15.99 -1.86 -6.93
CA ASP A 15 15.82 -3.28 -7.23
C ASP A 15 16.22 -4.15 -6.03
N VAL A 16 17.33 -3.84 -5.35
CA VAL A 16 17.72 -4.53 -4.11
C VAL A 16 16.63 -4.38 -3.03
N VAL A 17 16.04 -3.21 -2.85
CA VAL A 17 14.95 -3.05 -1.87
C VAL A 17 13.71 -3.85 -2.24
N ARG A 18 13.35 -3.93 -3.53
CA ARG A 18 12.20 -4.72 -4.00
C ARG A 18 12.43 -6.23 -3.84
N GLU A 19 13.64 -6.70 -4.12
CA GLU A 19 14.00 -8.12 -4.11
C GLU A 19 14.27 -8.65 -2.70
N ASP A 20 15.03 -7.89 -1.90
CA ASP A 20 15.48 -8.32 -0.56
C ASP A 20 14.65 -7.71 0.58
N GLY A 21 13.81 -6.72 0.30
CA GLY A 21 12.91 -6.11 1.28
C GLY A 21 11.66 -6.94 1.52
N GLU A 22 11.14 -6.87 2.75
CA GLU A 22 9.84 -7.46 3.08
C GLU A 22 8.74 -6.51 2.63
N ASN A 23 7.83 -6.95 1.75
CA ASN A 23 6.61 -6.21 1.45
C ASN A 23 5.68 -6.29 2.67
N ILE A 24 5.63 -5.22 3.45
CA ILE A 24 4.86 -5.15 4.69
C ILE A 24 3.48 -4.52 4.49
N TYR A 25 3.29 -3.82 3.37
CA TYR A 25 2.04 -3.24 2.96
C TYR A 25 1.90 -3.29 1.45
N ARG A 26 0.70 -3.64 0.98
CA ARG A 26 0.30 -3.52 -0.41
C ARG A 26 -1.16 -3.14 -0.48
N GLN A 27 -1.49 -2.15 -1.29
CA GLN A 27 -2.86 -1.82 -1.64
C GLN A 27 -3.02 -1.86 -3.15
N ASP A 28 -3.92 -2.72 -3.63
CA ASP A 28 -4.22 -2.83 -5.06
C ASP A 28 -5.51 -2.07 -5.39
N TRP A 29 -5.49 -1.39 -6.53
CA TRP A 29 -6.68 -0.80 -7.13
C TRP A 29 -6.84 -1.19 -8.59
N ASP A 30 -8.09 -1.32 -9.00
CA ASP A 30 -8.52 -1.49 -10.37
C ASP A 30 -9.54 -0.41 -10.70
N SER A 31 -9.10 0.57 -11.48
CA SER A 31 -9.96 1.67 -11.94
C SER A 31 -10.70 1.35 -13.25
N GLY A 32 -10.59 0.10 -13.73
CA GLY A 32 -11.14 -0.35 -15.00
C GLY A 32 -10.37 0.24 -16.18
N GLU A 33 -11.00 1.16 -16.93
CA GLU A 33 -10.44 1.73 -18.16
C GLU A 33 -9.16 2.56 -17.93
N PHE A 34 -8.94 3.07 -16.71
CA PHE A 34 -7.82 3.95 -16.39
C PHE A 34 -6.58 3.20 -15.89
N GLY A 35 -6.69 1.88 -15.65
CA GLY A 35 -5.58 1.01 -15.31
C GLY A 35 -5.70 0.33 -13.94
N VAL A 36 -4.76 -0.59 -13.73
CA VAL A 36 -4.51 -1.28 -12.46
C VAL A 36 -3.22 -0.74 -11.87
N GLY A 37 -3.18 -0.56 -10.55
CA GLY A 37 -2.00 -0.06 -9.85
C GLY A 37 -1.93 -0.59 -8.43
N SER A 38 -0.80 -0.33 -7.79
CA SER A 38 -0.56 -0.77 -6.42
C SER A 38 0.39 0.16 -5.68
N ASP A 39 0.04 0.49 -4.45
CA ASP A 39 0.93 1.16 -3.50
C ASP A 39 1.58 0.09 -2.65
N MET A 40 2.90 0.16 -2.47
CA MET A 40 3.65 -0.81 -1.69
C MET A 40 4.58 -0.15 -0.69
N ILE A 41 4.73 -0.77 0.48
CA ILE A 41 5.78 -0.41 1.42
C ILE A 41 6.68 -1.62 1.67
N TYR A 42 7.97 -1.40 1.48
CA TYR A 42 9.00 -2.37 1.73
C TYR A 42 9.75 -2.01 3.01
N LYS A 43 9.93 -2.99 3.88
CA LYS A 43 10.84 -2.92 5.02
C LYS A 43 12.16 -3.57 4.61
N PHE A 44 13.18 -2.75 4.44
CA PHE A 44 14.54 -3.23 4.13
C PHE A 44 15.47 -2.88 5.28
N LYS A 45 15.96 -3.92 5.96
CA LYS A 45 16.69 -3.83 7.24
C LYS A 45 15.86 -3.20 8.35
N HIS A 46 16.01 -1.90 8.58
CA HIS A 46 15.29 -1.13 9.61
C HIS A 46 14.57 0.09 9.04
N TRP A 47 14.58 0.23 7.71
CA TRP A 47 14.05 1.39 7.01
C TRP A 47 12.87 1.00 6.15
N PHE A 48 11.96 1.94 5.99
CA PHE A 48 10.75 1.77 5.22
C PHE A 48 10.87 2.56 3.91
N TRP A 49 10.36 1.98 2.83
CA TRP A 49 10.40 2.55 1.49
C TRP A 49 9.03 2.43 0.86
N TRP A 50 8.49 3.54 0.36
CA TRP A 50 7.19 3.58 -0.29
C TRP A 50 7.37 3.62 -1.80
N GLU A 51 6.63 2.78 -2.49
CA GLU A 51 6.55 2.74 -3.95
C GLU A 51 5.10 2.95 -4.37
N ASP A 52 4.89 3.92 -5.27
CA ASP A 52 3.61 4.26 -5.89
C ASP A 52 3.79 4.49 -7.39
N ASP A 53 2.72 4.92 -8.07
CA ASP A 53 2.75 5.25 -9.50
C ASP A 53 3.68 6.45 -9.82
N PHE A 54 4.07 7.26 -8.83
CA PHE A 54 4.95 8.42 -9.00
C PHE A 54 6.42 8.10 -8.76
N GLY A 55 6.72 7.00 -8.07
CA GLY A 55 8.06 6.45 -7.96
C GLY A 55 8.35 5.84 -6.60
N PHE A 56 9.58 6.03 -6.15
CA PHE A 56 10.12 5.33 -4.99
C PHE A 56 10.69 6.34 -4.00
N SER A 57 10.17 6.33 -2.77
CA SER A 57 10.44 7.33 -1.73
C SER A 57 10.91 6.67 -0.44
N GLY A 58 11.76 7.37 0.32
CA GLY A 58 12.38 6.89 1.55
C GLY A 58 13.88 7.24 1.63
N PRO A 59 14.61 6.70 2.62
CA PRO A 59 14.12 5.83 3.69
C PRO A 59 13.30 6.60 4.72
N TYR A 60 12.31 5.94 5.33
CA TYR A 60 11.55 6.43 6.47
C TYR A 60 11.86 5.63 7.73
N ASP A 61 11.72 6.24 8.91
CA ASP A 61 12.00 5.60 10.21
C ASP A 61 10.87 4.65 10.65
N SER A 62 9.67 4.80 10.09
CA SER A 62 8.52 3.96 10.40
C SER A 62 7.60 3.78 9.19
N MET A 63 6.77 2.72 9.22
CA MET A 63 5.68 2.56 8.24
C MET A 63 4.76 3.77 8.23
N ILE A 64 4.52 4.39 9.38
CA ILE A 64 3.61 5.54 9.48
C ILE A 64 4.14 6.76 8.74
N GLU A 65 5.44 7.01 8.78
CA GLU A 65 6.06 8.10 8.04
C GLU A 65 6.08 7.88 6.53
N ALA A 66 6.12 6.61 6.11
CA ALA A 66 6.03 6.25 4.70
C ALA A 66 4.64 6.54 4.10
N PHE A 67 3.61 6.81 4.91
CA PHE A 67 2.26 7.20 4.48
C PHE A 67 1.99 8.70 4.67
N PRO A 68 1.92 9.51 3.60
CA PRO A 68 1.67 10.95 3.71
C PRO A 68 0.18 11.36 3.81
N GLN A 69 -0.78 10.43 3.74
CA GLN A 69 -2.24 10.65 3.64
C GLN A 69 -3.00 9.88 4.72
N PRO A 70 -4.33 10.07 4.94
CA PRO A 70 -5.11 9.11 5.73
C PRO A 70 -4.77 7.68 5.30
N PHE A 71 -4.30 6.89 6.27
CA PHE A 71 -3.40 5.75 6.06
C PHE A 71 -3.85 4.77 4.98
N ILE A 72 -5.15 4.50 4.91
CA ILE A 72 -5.71 3.53 3.98
C ILE A 72 -7.00 4.11 3.39
N ALA A 73 -6.85 4.95 2.37
CA ALA A 73 -7.98 5.47 1.62
C ALA A 73 -8.63 4.33 0.81
N ILE A 74 -9.90 4.04 1.09
CA ILE A 74 -10.70 3.08 0.33
C ILE A 74 -11.53 3.83 -0.67
N THR A 75 -11.27 3.58 -1.95
CA THR A 75 -12.08 4.12 -3.04
C THR A 75 -12.87 3.00 -3.71
N LYS A 76 -13.76 3.34 -4.62
CA LYS A 76 -14.47 2.37 -5.46
C LYS A 76 -13.53 1.45 -6.26
N SER A 77 -12.31 1.89 -6.51
CA SER A 77 -11.29 1.15 -7.26
C SER A 77 -10.49 0.21 -6.38
N THR A 78 -10.50 0.37 -5.05
CA THR A 78 -9.73 -0.48 -4.15
C THR A 78 -10.26 -1.92 -4.23
N VAL A 79 -9.33 -2.87 -4.31
CA VAL A 79 -9.61 -4.31 -4.44
C VAL A 79 -9.06 -5.07 -3.24
N MET A 80 -7.84 -4.79 -2.84
CA MET A 80 -7.14 -5.57 -1.83
C MET A 80 -6.20 -4.70 -1.00
N ILE A 81 -6.11 -5.04 0.29
CA ILE A 81 -5.09 -4.54 1.21
C ILE A 81 -4.41 -5.73 1.88
N HIS A 82 -3.09 -5.71 1.83
CA HIS A 82 -2.24 -6.59 2.62
C HIS A 82 -1.40 -5.73 3.55
N CYS A 83 -1.38 -6.07 4.85
CA CYS A 83 -0.52 -5.40 5.83
C CYS A 83 -0.10 -6.41 6.90
N THR A 84 1.22 -6.52 7.15
CA THR A 84 1.78 -7.47 8.12
C THR A 84 2.22 -6.82 9.43
N GLU A 85 2.44 -5.50 9.43
CA GLU A 85 2.84 -4.76 10.63
C GLU A 85 1.65 -4.42 11.54
N TRP A 86 0.43 -4.46 11.01
CA TRP A 86 -0.80 -4.20 11.74
C TRP A 86 -1.70 -5.42 11.80
N ASP A 87 -2.37 -5.59 12.93
CA ASP A 87 -3.48 -6.54 13.02
C ASP A 87 -4.73 -6.01 12.30
N ILE A 88 -5.74 -6.87 12.18
CA ILE A 88 -6.96 -6.53 11.45
C ILE A 88 -7.74 -5.37 12.10
N ASP A 89 -7.73 -5.27 13.43
CA ASP A 89 -8.45 -4.22 14.15
C ASP A 89 -7.77 -2.87 13.93
N GLU A 90 -6.44 -2.85 13.92
CA GLU A 90 -5.63 -1.68 13.57
C GLU A 90 -5.85 -1.23 12.13
N ILE A 91 -5.89 -2.17 11.17
CA ILE A 91 -6.21 -1.85 9.77
C ILE A 91 -7.59 -1.20 9.68
N ILE A 92 -8.62 -1.84 10.24
CA ILE A 92 -10.02 -1.36 10.21
C ILE A 92 -10.14 0.03 10.85
N LEU A 93 -9.48 0.26 11.99
CA LEU A 93 -9.49 1.56 12.68
C LEU A 93 -8.92 2.70 11.81
N ASN A 94 -8.00 2.38 10.90
CA ASN A 94 -7.31 3.33 10.04
C ASN A 94 -7.88 3.40 8.61
N LEU A 95 -8.84 2.53 8.24
CA LEU A 95 -9.54 2.62 6.96
C LEU A 95 -10.35 3.91 6.86
N ARG A 96 -10.26 4.59 5.70
CA ARG A 96 -11.03 5.79 5.41
C ARG A 96 -11.69 5.65 4.05
N PRO A 97 -13.02 5.44 3.99
CA PRO A 97 -13.76 5.58 2.76
C PRO A 97 -13.57 6.97 2.15
N VAL A 98 -13.27 7.02 0.87
CA VAL A 98 -13.17 8.24 0.07
C VAL A 98 -13.95 8.01 -1.22
N ASP A 99 -14.93 8.88 -1.48
CA ASP A 99 -15.78 8.82 -2.68
C ASP A 99 -16.45 7.45 -2.90
N LEU A 100 -16.93 6.82 -1.82
CA LEU A 100 -17.79 5.64 -1.88
C LEU A 100 -19.27 6.07 -1.88
N ASP A 101 -19.98 5.75 -2.95
CA ASP A 101 -21.42 6.00 -3.08
C ASP A 101 -22.27 4.83 -2.53
N ASP A 102 -21.72 3.62 -2.57
CA ASP A 102 -22.34 2.36 -2.14
C ASP A 102 -21.33 1.50 -1.36
N ASP A 103 -21.83 0.44 -0.72
CA ASP A 103 -20.98 -0.55 -0.04
C ASP A 103 -20.00 -1.20 -1.02
N ARG A 104 -18.77 -1.42 -0.54
CA ARG A 104 -17.68 -2.02 -1.31
C ARG A 104 -17.16 -3.28 -0.65
N PHE A 105 -16.98 -4.33 -1.44
CA PHE A 105 -16.26 -5.53 -1.02
C PHE A 105 -14.78 -5.37 -1.36
N ILE A 106 -13.92 -5.57 -0.36
CA ILE A 106 -12.47 -5.58 -0.50
C ILE A 106 -11.89 -6.78 0.24
N GLU A 107 -10.74 -7.26 -0.20
CA GLU A 107 -9.97 -8.27 0.53
C GLU A 107 -8.97 -7.58 1.47
N ILE A 108 -8.96 -7.95 2.75
CA ILE A 108 -7.95 -7.53 3.72
C ILE A 108 -7.25 -8.77 4.25
N ASN A 109 -5.95 -8.92 3.97
CA ASN A 109 -5.15 -10.07 4.43
C ASN A 109 -5.78 -11.44 4.10
N GLY A 110 -6.39 -11.58 2.92
CA GLY A 110 -7.02 -12.83 2.47
C GLY A 110 -8.44 -13.07 2.97
N VAL A 111 -9.05 -12.10 3.65
CA VAL A 111 -10.44 -12.17 4.14
C VAL A 111 -11.27 -11.05 3.51
N GLU A 112 -12.46 -11.38 3.02
CA GLU A 112 -13.36 -10.41 2.38
C GLU A 112 -14.14 -9.58 3.43
N TYR A 113 -14.18 -8.27 3.22
CA TYR A 113 -14.90 -7.31 4.06
C TYR A 113 -15.81 -6.42 3.21
N GLN A 114 -16.99 -6.14 3.74
CA GLN A 114 -17.89 -5.10 3.26
C GLN A 114 -17.58 -3.79 4.00
N VAL A 115 -17.22 -2.75 3.25
CA VAL A 115 -16.96 -1.39 3.74
C VAL A 115 -18.07 -0.47 3.27
N SER A 116 -18.75 0.20 4.21
CA SER A 116 -19.80 1.15 3.88
C SER A 116 -19.25 2.56 3.63
N PRO A 117 -20.00 3.44 2.92
CA PRO A 117 -19.68 4.87 2.81
C PRO A 117 -19.50 5.58 4.16
N ALA A 118 -20.10 5.08 5.23
CA ALA A 118 -19.99 5.63 6.57
C ALA A 118 -18.72 5.18 7.32
N GLY A 119 -17.93 4.25 6.76
CA GLY A 119 -16.75 3.69 7.40
C GLY A 119 -17.02 2.49 8.30
N GLU A 120 -18.20 1.90 8.22
CA GLU A 120 -18.47 0.62 8.89
C GLU A 120 -17.84 -0.51 8.09
N VAL A 121 -17.20 -1.45 8.78
CA VAL A 121 -16.47 -2.55 8.16
C VAL A 121 -16.94 -3.85 8.80
N ASN A 122 -17.45 -4.77 7.98
CA ASN A 122 -18.00 -6.05 8.43
C ASN A 122 -17.41 -7.19 7.60
N PRO A 123 -17.07 -8.35 8.18
CA PRO A 123 -16.67 -9.51 7.39
C PRO A 123 -17.84 -9.97 6.50
N ALA A 124 -17.55 -10.29 5.24
CA ALA A 124 -18.54 -10.85 4.32
C ALA A 124 -18.63 -12.37 4.56
N TYR A 125 -19.77 -12.83 5.10
CA TYR A 125 -20.07 -14.26 5.35
C TYR A 125 -21.19 -14.75 4.44
#